data_AF-A0AAU6ASK8-F1
#
_entry.id   AF-A0AAU6ASK8-F1
#
_cell.length_a   1.000
_cell.length_b   1.000
_cell.length_c   1.000
_cell.angle_alpha   90.00
_cell.angle_beta   90.00
_cell.angle_gamma   90.00
#
_symmetry.space_group_name_H-M   'P 1'
#
loop_
_entity.id
_entity.type
_entity.pdbx_description
1 polymer ?
#
loop_
_entity_poly.entity_id
_entity_poly.type
_entity_poly.pdbx_seq_one_letter_code
_entity_poly.pdbx_strand_id
1 'polypeptide(L)'
;MRVRGQAVVAVVVLGFSAAACTTDGHALPAPLPTVPAATRALVGWSVAVCGVAKSAESLRSGIDDVNRTAADPDQASFLDSSIDSYLSQTGSGIDRVRGQLKDVPPSGVKGADAYVAALGKALGELQKKVPASTEKQPLAKAREVAAATTALKPTTADLLKAVRGDAKLNASFNVAPGCSPVRQFGPVDAAAPTSALVTWSDTMCTATASVAALRTRKLGDLVSDDPRFAQLGGFELANFIGSAGIQVGQLADALAPLAPTGVKEADAYRTGLLAALQAVVPKLPSTQGQAGADLSFQPADQLKPQAQQVIDTLATITLPSPDLPTAVARSEVLANSYNVAPSCRPLDSPPPSLPAAANGTDLGACQAGKCQVQVSGVADVTVGGMRFTVSIGPSSVRVRVAALLDGKAVLDISTE
;
A
#
# COMPACT_ATOMS: atom_id res chain seq x y z
N MET A 1 -12.53 1.85 -61.45
CA MET A 1 -13.74 1.09 -61.08
C MET A 1 -13.99 1.32 -59.59
N ARG A 2 -14.99 2.14 -59.25
CA ARG A 2 -15.46 2.40 -57.88
C ARG A 2 -16.87 1.84 -57.78
N VAL A 3 -17.10 0.91 -56.86
CA VAL A 3 -18.46 0.45 -56.52
C VAL A 3 -18.90 1.20 -55.27
N ARG A 4 -19.94 2.04 -55.43
CA ARG A 4 -20.67 2.69 -54.34
C ARG A 4 -21.81 1.77 -53.92
N GLY A 5 -21.81 1.30 -52.67
CA GLY A 5 -22.99 0.71 -52.04
C GLY A 5 -23.76 1.80 -51.29
N GLN A 6 -25.02 2.02 -51.67
CA GLN A 6 -25.98 2.80 -50.89
C GLN A 6 -26.66 1.87 -49.88
N ALA A 7 -26.76 2.30 -48.63
CA ALA A 7 -27.63 1.70 -47.63
C ALA A 7 -28.86 2.59 -47.44
N VAL A 8 -30.04 2.03 -47.66
CA VAL A 8 -31.33 2.63 -47.33
C VAL A 8 -31.69 2.20 -45.91
N VAL A 9 -31.86 3.16 -45.00
CA VAL A 9 -32.35 2.90 -43.63
C VAL A 9 -33.82 3.29 -43.57
N ALA A 10 -34.68 2.30 -43.38
CA ALA A 10 -36.09 2.50 -43.10
C ALA A 10 -36.27 2.85 -41.62
N VAL A 11 -36.81 4.04 -41.34
CA VAL A 11 -37.19 4.46 -39.99
C VAL A 11 -38.63 4.03 -39.76
N VAL A 12 -38.82 3.01 -38.92
CA VAL A 12 -40.14 2.64 -38.39
C VAL A 12 -40.40 3.51 -37.16
N VAL A 13 -41.29 4.49 -37.31
CA VAL A 13 -41.81 5.27 -36.18
C VAL A 13 -42.89 4.44 -35.51
N LEU A 14 -42.52 3.73 -34.44
CA LEU A 14 -43.49 3.14 -33.52
C LEU A 14 -44.06 4.27 -32.65
N GLY A 15 -45.30 4.64 -32.91
CA GLY A 15 -46.08 5.54 -32.06
C GLY A 15 -46.33 4.87 -30.71
N PHE A 16 -45.64 5.33 -29.67
CA PHE A 16 -45.96 4.98 -28.30
C PHE A 16 -47.18 5.80 -27.87
N SER A 17 -48.31 5.13 -27.72
CA SER A 17 -49.46 5.66 -26.99
C SER A 17 -49.04 5.88 -25.54
N ALA A 18 -49.03 7.13 -25.10
CA ALA A 18 -48.85 7.49 -23.70
C ALA A 18 -50.09 7.05 -22.91
N ALA A 19 -50.08 5.82 -22.40
CA ALA A 19 -50.96 5.44 -21.31
C ALA A 19 -50.49 6.21 -20.06
N ALA A 20 -51.36 7.06 -19.54
CA ALA A 20 -51.15 7.70 -18.24
C ALA A 20 -51.19 6.61 -17.16
N CYS A 21 -50.02 6.11 -16.77
CA CYS A 21 -49.88 5.28 -15.58
C CYS A 21 -50.21 6.16 -14.38
N THR A 22 -51.34 5.86 -13.74
CA THR A 22 -51.64 6.33 -12.38
C THR A 22 -50.47 5.92 -11.50
N THR A 23 -49.80 6.90 -10.92
CA THR A 23 -48.65 6.71 -10.02
C THR A 23 -49.13 6.09 -8.72
N ASP A 24 -49.24 4.76 -8.69
CA ASP A 24 -49.24 4.01 -7.44
C ASP A 24 -47.91 4.31 -6.75
N GLY A 25 -47.99 4.95 -5.58
CA GLY A 25 -46.87 5.46 -4.81
C GLY A 25 -45.96 4.35 -4.29
N HIS A 26 -45.20 3.72 -5.18
CA HIS A 26 -44.06 2.91 -4.79
C HIS A 26 -43.03 3.84 -4.17
N ALA A 27 -42.94 3.77 -2.83
CA ALA A 27 -41.86 4.40 -2.08
C ALA A 27 -40.54 4.05 -2.77
N LEU A 28 -39.75 5.08 -3.11
CA LEU A 28 -38.42 4.89 -3.68
C LEU A 28 -37.66 3.91 -2.78
N PRO A 29 -36.93 2.93 -3.36
CA PRO A 29 -36.11 2.01 -2.58
C PRO A 29 -35.20 2.83 -1.66
N ALA A 30 -35.14 2.44 -0.39
CA ALA A 30 -34.33 3.13 0.60
C ALA A 30 -32.88 3.29 0.08
N PRO A 31 -32.26 4.46 0.24
CA PRO A 31 -30.88 4.68 -0.21
C PRO A 31 -29.98 3.60 0.38
N LEU A 32 -29.10 3.04 -0.47
CA LEU A 32 -28.16 2.01 -0.04
C LEU A 32 -27.33 2.54 1.14
N PRO A 33 -27.06 1.71 2.16
CA PRO A 33 -26.21 2.11 3.27
C PRO A 33 -24.84 2.53 2.75
N THR A 34 -24.39 3.72 3.14
CA THR A 34 -23.08 4.26 2.78
C THR A 34 -21.98 3.39 3.36
N VAL A 35 -21.00 3.00 2.53
CA VAL A 35 -19.82 2.25 2.99
C VAL A 35 -19.04 3.15 3.97
N PRO A 36 -18.69 2.66 5.18
CA PRO A 36 -17.90 3.43 6.12
C PRO A 36 -16.54 3.81 5.53
N ALA A 37 -16.08 5.03 5.82
CA ALA A 37 -14.76 5.47 5.38
C ALA A 37 -13.64 4.67 6.04
N ALA A 38 -12.60 4.35 5.26
CA ALA A 38 -11.37 3.78 5.78
C ALA A 38 -10.72 4.78 6.77
N THR A 39 -10.13 4.24 7.84
CA THR A 39 -9.39 5.03 8.82
C THR A 39 -7.95 4.58 8.93
N ARG A 40 -7.03 5.52 9.14
CA ARG A 40 -5.59 5.23 9.25
C ARG A 40 -5.26 4.19 10.32
N ALA A 41 -5.90 4.27 11.50
CA ALA A 41 -5.65 3.33 12.58
C ALA A 41 -5.95 1.88 12.17
N LEU A 42 -7.09 1.64 11.51
CA LEU A 42 -7.46 0.31 11.03
C LEU A 42 -6.68 -0.12 9.78
N VAL A 43 -6.23 0.83 8.94
CA VAL A 43 -5.30 0.53 7.83
C VAL A 43 -3.96 0.06 8.39
N GLY A 44 -3.38 0.79 9.35
CA GLY A 44 -2.13 0.41 10.02
C GLY A 44 -2.25 -0.94 10.74
N TRP A 45 -3.35 -1.18 11.44
CA TRP A 45 -3.67 -2.49 12.02
C TRP A 45 -3.68 -3.60 10.97
N SER A 46 -4.36 -3.37 9.84
CA SER A 46 -4.49 -4.35 8.77
C SER A 46 -3.13 -4.69 8.15
N VAL A 47 -2.29 -3.69 7.85
CA VAL A 47 -0.92 -3.89 7.36
C VAL A 47 -0.12 -4.77 8.32
N ALA A 48 -0.14 -4.46 9.61
CA ALA A 48 0.59 -5.21 10.62
C ALA A 48 0.12 -6.67 10.70
N VAL A 49 -1.20 -6.90 10.75
CA VAL A 49 -1.76 -8.26 10.84
C VAL A 49 -1.56 -9.07 9.56
N CYS A 50 -1.67 -8.47 8.37
CA CYS A 50 -1.34 -9.14 7.11
C CYS A 50 0.15 -9.52 7.06
N GLY A 51 1.04 -8.65 7.53
CA GLY A 51 2.48 -8.94 7.65
C GLY A 51 2.77 -10.10 8.60
N VAL A 52 2.12 -10.12 9.77
CA VAL A 52 2.23 -11.21 10.74
C VAL A 52 1.67 -12.52 10.16
N ALA A 53 0.49 -12.48 9.53
CA ALA A 53 -0.14 -13.65 8.92
C ALA A 53 0.73 -14.25 7.81
N LYS A 54 1.33 -13.42 6.95
CA LYS A 54 2.28 -13.85 5.92
C LYS A 54 3.56 -14.44 6.53
N SER A 55 4.09 -13.83 7.59
CA SER A 55 5.27 -14.35 8.28
C SER A 55 4.99 -15.68 8.98
N ALA A 56 3.79 -15.86 9.54
CA ALA A 56 3.33 -17.13 10.09
C ALA A 56 3.16 -18.21 9.01
N GLU A 57 2.70 -17.85 7.81
CA GLU A 57 2.65 -18.74 6.64
C GLU A 57 4.05 -19.20 6.23
N SER A 58 5.03 -18.29 6.24
CA SER A 58 6.43 -18.64 5.94
C SER A 58 7.06 -19.61 6.94
N LEU A 59 6.51 -19.79 8.15
CA LEU A 59 6.97 -20.85 9.08
C LEU A 59 6.68 -22.27 8.56
N ARG A 60 5.83 -22.40 7.53
CA ARG A 60 5.53 -23.69 6.89
C ARG A 60 6.59 -24.11 5.87
N SER A 61 7.49 -23.21 5.46
CA SER A 61 8.55 -23.52 4.49
C SER A 61 9.80 -24.11 5.17
N GLY A 62 10.63 -24.81 4.40
CA GLY A 62 11.95 -25.32 4.84
C GLY A 62 12.00 -26.80 5.18
N ILE A 63 10.87 -27.41 5.59
CA ILE A 63 10.86 -28.87 5.85
C ILE A 63 11.08 -29.70 4.58
N ASP A 64 10.71 -29.17 3.40
CA ASP A 64 10.93 -29.83 2.12
C ASP A 64 12.41 -30.02 1.81
N ASP A 65 13.26 -29.06 2.20
CA ASP A 65 14.71 -29.19 2.03
C ASP A 65 15.28 -30.26 2.98
N VAL A 66 14.83 -30.30 4.24
CA VAL A 66 15.20 -31.37 5.18
C VAL A 66 14.76 -32.74 4.67
N ASN A 67 13.53 -32.87 4.16
CA ASN A 67 13.03 -34.13 3.61
C ASN A 67 13.78 -34.54 2.34
N ARG A 68 14.19 -33.59 1.50
CA ARG A 68 15.02 -33.85 0.32
C ARG A 68 16.39 -34.37 0.73
N THR A 69 17.07 -33.70 1.67
CA THR A 69 18.36 -34.13 2.22
C THR A 69 18.25 -35.51 2.88
N ALA A 70 17.16 -35.80 3.59
CA ALA A 70 16.93 -37.09 4.23
C ALA A 70 16.66 -38.23 3.23
N ALA A 71 16.16 -37.93 2.03
CA ALA A 71 15.88 -38.91 0.99
C ALA A 71 17.08 -39.19 0.08
N ASP A 72 18.12 -38.36 0.14
CA ASP A 72 19.33 -38.44 -0.69
C ASP A 72 20.50 -39.04 0.12
N PRO A 73 20.90 -40.31 -0.13
CA PRO A 73 22.00 -40.95 0.57
C PRO A 73 23.33 -40.20 0.47
N ASP A 74 23.56 -39.47 -0.62
CA ASP A 74 24.80 -38.73 -0.84
C ASP A 74 24.90 -37.47 0.04
N GLN A 75 23.79 -37.06 0.65
CA GLN A 75 23.73 -35.89 1.54
C GLN A 75 23.54 -36.24 3.02
N ALA A 76 23.71 -37.51 3.40
CA ALA A 76 23.52 -37.95 4.79
C ALA A 76 24.38 -37.15 5.80
N SER A 77 25.57 -36.68 5.41
CA SER A 77 26.45 -35.85 6.24
C SER A 77 25.93 -34.43 6.50
N PHE A 78 25.02 -33.92 5.66
CA PHE A 78 24.41 -32.59 5.80
C PHE A 78 23.07 -32.62 6.53
N LEU A 79 22.52 -33.82 6.80
CA LEU A 79 21.18 -33.97 7.36
C LEU A 79 21.05 -33.29 8.73
N ASP A 80 22.01 -33.52 9.64
CA ASP A 80 21.98 -32.92 10.98
C ASP A 80 22.04 -31.38 10.91
N SER A 81 22.93 -30.84 10.07
CA SER A 81 23.02 -29.39 9.85
C SER A 81 21.75 -28.80 9.24
N SER A 82 21.11 -29.53 8.32
CA SER A 82 19.84 -29.12 7.72
C SER A 82 18.71 -29.10 8.74
N ILE A 83 18.67 -30.11 9.62
CA ILE A 83 17.68 -30.18 10.70
C ILE A 83 17.89 -29.06 11.72
N ASP A 84 19.12 -28.85 12.19
CA ASP A 84 19.45 -27.79 13.14
C ASP A 84 19.13 -26.41 12.56
N SER A 85 19.49 -26.18 11.30
CA SER A 85 19.16 -24.95 10.57
C SER A 85 17.65 -24.74 10.51
N TYR A 86 16.87 -25.76 10.14
CA TYR A 86 15.41 -25.70 10.09
C TYR A 86 14.78 -25.38 11.46
N LEU A 87 15.18 -26.12 12.51
CA LEU A 87 14.65 -25.95 13.86
C LEU A 87 14.99 -24.57 14.43
N SER A 88 16.24 -24.12 14.24
CA SER A 88 16.71 -22.79 14.68
C SER A 88 16.00 -21.66 13.94
N GLN A 89 15.86 -21.76 12.62
CA GLN A 89 15.13 -20.77 11.82
C GLN A 89 13.65 -20.74 12.18
N THR A 90 13.02 -21.90 12.39
CA THR A 90 11.62 -21.99 12.79
C THR A 90 11.40 -21.38 14.17
N GLY A 91 12.24 -21.72 15.16
CA GLY A 91 12.17 -21.13 16.51
C GLY A 91 12.36 -19.61 16.49
N SER A 92 13.39 -19.12 15.81
CA SER A 92 13.65 -17.69 15.64
C SER A 92 12.51 -16.99 14.89
N GLY A 93 11.94 -17.66 13.90
CA GLY A 93 10.78 -17.19 13.14
C GLY A 93 9.55 -17.04 14.04
N ILE A 94 9.24 -18.03 14.86
CA ILE A 94 8.11 -17.97 15.81
C ILE A 94 8.30 -16.81 16.79
N ASP A 95 9.49 -16.65 17.36
CA ASP A 95 9.77 -15.56 18.30
C ASP A 95 9.63 -14.19 17.62
N ARG A 96 10.11 -14.05 16.38
CA ARG A 96 9.92 -12.84 15.57
C ARG A 96 8.43 -12.54 15.34
N VAL A 97 7.65 -13.52 14.89
CA VAL A 97 6.21 -13.35 14.59
C VAL A 97 5.44 -13.00 15.87
N ARG A 98 5.77 -13.63 17.01
CA ARG A 98 5.18 -13.31 18.32
C ARG A 98 5.54 -11.89 18.78
N GLY A 99 6.78 -11.46 18.56
CA GLY A 99 7.22 -10.09 18.80
C GLY A 99 6.39 -9.09 18.00
N GLN A 100 6.31 -9.28 16.68
CA GLN A 100 5.50 -8.44 15.79
C GLN A 100 4.03 -8.38 16.21
N LEU A 101 3.45 -9.52 16.60
CA LEU A 101 2.05 -9.59 17.04
C LEU A 101 1.79 -8.85 18.35
N LYS A 102 2.78 -8.79 19.26
CA LYS A 102 2.69 -8.02 20.50
C LYS A 102 2.63 -6.52 20.23
N ASP A 103 3.26 -6.07 19.14
CA ASP A 103 3.29 -4.68 18.72
C ASP A 103 2.03 -4.28 17.92
N VAL A 104 1.15 -5.22 17.59
CA VAL A 104 -0.15 -4.93 16.95
C VAL A 104 -1.10 -4.35 18.00
N PRO A 105 -1.54 -3.07 17.87
CA PRO A 105 -2.51 -2.50 18.79
C PRO A 105 -3.88 -3.17 18.64
N PRO A 106 -4.77 -3.11 19.65
CA PRO A 106 -6.16 -3.53 19.47
C PRO A 106 -6.85 -2.73 18.36
N SER A 107 -7.61 -3.42 17.52
CA SER A 107 -8.42 -2.79 16.47
C SER A 107 -9.69 -2.13 17.02
N GLY A 108 -10.17 -2.58 18.19
CA GLY A 108 -11.48 -2.23 18.73
C GLY A 108 -12.63 -3.05 18.11
N VAL A 109 -12.32 -3.95 17.16
CA VAL A 109 -13.27 -4.88 16.56
C VAL A 109 -13.08 -6.25 17.21
N LYS A 110 -14.06 -6.66 18.03
CA LYS A 110 -13.99 -7.90 18.85
C LYS A 110 -13.54 -9.14 18.08
N GLY A 111 -14.05 -9.35 16.87
CA GLY A 111 -13.69 -10.51 16.04
C GLY A 111 -12.25 -10.50 15.57
N ALA A 112 -11.71 -9.32 15.24
CA ALA A 112 -10.35 -9.13 14.78
C ALA A 112 -9.34 -9.23 15.92
N ASP A 113 -9.66 -8.67 17.09
CA ASP A 113 -8.83 -8.77 18.29
C ASP A 113 -8.79 -10.22 18.82
N ALA A 114 -9.90 -10.94 18.73
CA ALA A 114 -9.94 -12.37 19.04
C ALA A 114 -9.07 -13.20 18.09
N TYR A 115 -9.00 -12.86 16.80
CA TYR A 115 -8.09 -13.49 15.85
C TYR A 115 -6.62 -13.29 16.24
N VAL A 116 -6.21 -12.05 16.53
CA VAL A 116 -4.84 -11.72 16.96
C VAL A 116 -4.48 -12.48 18.24
N ALA A 117 -5.36 -12.49 19.24
CA ALA A 117 -5.13 -13.22 20.49
C ALA A 117 -5.00 -14.74 20.26
N ALA A 118 -5.86 -15.32 19.41
CA ALA A 118 -5.81 -16.74 19.08
C ALA A 118 -4.50 -17.12 18.36
N LEU A 119 -4.03 -16.28 17.43
CA LEU A 119 -2.76 -16.47 16.74
C LEU A 119 -1.57 -16.41 17.69
N GLY A 120 -1.56 -15.44 18.61
CA GLY A 120 -0.51 -15.31 19.62
C GLY A 120 -0.44 -16.52 20.54
N LYS A 121 -1.61 -17.04 20.96
CA LYS A 121 -1.71 -18.27 21.75
C LYS A 121 -1.16 -19.47 20.97
N ALA A 122 -1.57 -19.64 19.72
CA ALA A 122 -1.15 -20.79 18.91
C ALA A 122 0.35 -20.78 18.63
N LEU A 123 0.94 -19.62 18.34
CA LEU A 123 2.39 -19.46 18.21
C LEU A 123 3.11 -19.74 19.53
N GLY A 124 2.53 -19.37 20.67
CA GLY A 124 3.06 -19.70 21.99
C GLY A 124 3.07 -21.20 22.28
N GLU A 125 2.02 -21.93 21.88
CA GLU A 125 2.00 -23.39 21.99
C GLU A 125 2.94 -24.07 21.01
N LEU A 126 3.09 -23.53 19.80
CA LEU A 126 4.04 -24.01 18.81
C LEU A 126 5.48 -23.85 19.30
N GLN A 127 5.84 -22.71 19.91
CA GLN A 127 7.18 -22.47 20.46
C GLN A 127 7.58 -23.55 21.47
N LYS A 128 6.65 -23.99 22.32
CA LYS A 128 6.90 -25.05 23.32
C LYS A 128 7.23 -26.40 22.69
N LYS A 129 6.87 -26.61 21.42
CA LYS A 129 7.12 -27.86 20.69
C LYS A 129 8.45 -27.84 19.93
N VAL A 130 9.06 -26.68 19.73
CA VAL A 130 10.37 -26.56 19.09
C VAL A 130 11.43 -27.02 20.11
N PRO A 131 12.10 -28.16 19.89
CA PRO A 131 13.11 -28.66 20.81
C PRO A 131 14.34 -27.73 20.82
N ALA A 132 15.13 -27.83 21.88
CA ALA A 132 16.52 -27.38 21.81
C ALA A 132 17.30 -28.33 20.87
N SER A 133 18.26 -27.81 20.11
CA SER A 133 19.04 -28.51 19.05
C SER A 133 19.89 -29.72 19.53
N THR A 134 19.74 -30.17 20.78
CA THR A 134 20.57 -31.23 21.40
C THR A 134 19.89 -32.59 21.58
N GLU A 135 18.70 -32.82 21.00
CA GLU A 135 17.93 -34.07 21.20
C GLU A 135 18.33 -35.24 20.28
N LYS A 136 18.18 -36.48 20.79
CA LYS A 136 18.64 -37.74 20.16
C LYS A 136 17.79 -38.26 18.97
N GLN A 137 16.81 -37.50 18.47
CA GLN A 137 16.00 -37.89 17.29
C GLN A 137 15.60 -36.68 16.43
N PRO A 138 16.57 -36.01 15.79
CA PRO A 138 16.38 -34.68 15.21
C PRO A 138 15.37 -34.69 14.04
N LEU A 139 15.39 -35.71 13.17
CA LEU A 139 14.51 -35.75 11.99
C LEU A 139 13.04 -35.96 12.34
N ALA A 140 12.73 -36.89 13.25
CA ALA A 140 11.35 -37.13 13.69
C ALA A 140 10.76 -35.87 14.34
N LYS A 141 11.57 -35.18 15.14
CA LYS A 141 11.16 -33.96 15.82
C LYS A 141 10.99 -32.78 14.86
N ALA A 142 11.87 -32.62 13.87
CA ALA A 142 11.70 -31.64 12.79
C ALA A 142 10.38 -31.85 12.04
N ARG A 143 10.02 -33.10 11.73
CA ARG A 143 8.73 -33.43 11.12
C ARG A 143 7.54 -33.14 12.02
N GLU A 144 7.65 -33.39 13.33
CA GLU A 144 6.62 -33.03 14.31
C GLU A 144 6.39 -31.49 14.35
N VAL A 145 7.48 -30.71 14.38
CA VAL A 145 7.42 -29.25 14.32
C VAL A 145 6.77 -28.78 13.03
N ALA A 146 7.16 -29.34 11.88
CA ALA A 146 6.56 -29.01 10.59
C ALA A 146 5.07 -29.36 10.51
N ALA A 147 4.66 -30.49 11.09
CA ALA A 147 3.25 -30.84 11.19
C ALA A 147 2.49 -29.84 12.08
N ALA A 148 3.10 -29.38 13.17
CA ALA A 148 2.53 -28.38 14.07
C ALA A 148 2.45 -26.97 13.42
N THR A 149 3.46 -26.55 12.63
CA THR A 149 3.39 -25.29 11.86
C THR A 149 2.32 -25.36 10.77
N THR A 150 2.19 -26.50 10.10
CA THR A 150 1.13 -26.74 9.11
C THR A 150 -0.26 -26.65 9.74
N ALA A 151 -0.43 -27.21 10.94
CA ALA A 151 -1.68 -27.18 11.70
C ALA A 151 -1.95 -25.85 12.43
N LEU A 152 -1.09 -24.84 12.29
CA LEU A 152 -1.23 -23.55 12.98
C LEU A 152 -2.56 -22.88 12.60
N LYS A 153 -3.37 -22.60 13.62
CA LYS A 153 -4.60 -21.80 13.55
C LYS A 153 -4.45 -20.56 14.43
N PRO A 154 -5.15 -19.45 14.16
CA PRO A 154 -6.08 -19.23 13.06
C PRO A 154 -5.35 -18.99 11.71
N THR A 155 -6.06 -19.20 10.62
CA THR A 155 -5.57 -19.11 9.23
C THR A 155 -5.95 -17.77 8.59
N THR A 156 -5.41 -17.47 7.39
CA THR A 156 -5.86 -16.32 6.59
C THR A 156 -7.37 -16.30 6.35
N ALA A 157 -8.02 -17.46 6.25
CA ALA A 157 -9.47 -17.54 6.10
C ALA A 157 -10.22 -17.02 7.35
N ASP A 158 -9.68 -17.27 8.54
CA ASP A 158 -10.24 -16.78 9.80
C ASP A 158 -10.08 -15.26 9.93
N LEU A 159 -8.94 -14.71 9.49
CA LEU A 159 -8.74 -13.25 9.40
C LEU A 159 -9.78 -12.62 8.47
N LEU A 160 -9.94 -13.16 7.26
CA LEU A 160 -10.91 -12.64 6.29
C LEU A 160 -12.35 -12.74 6.82
N LYS A 161 -12.67 -13.77 7.60
CA LYS A 161 -13.96 -13.89 8.28
C LYS A 161 -14.15 -12.78 9.31
N ALA A 162 -13.15 -12.50 10.13
CA ALA A 162 -13.19 -11.41 11.12
C ALA A 162 -13.35 -10.03 10.44
N VAL A 163 -12.60 -9.79 9.36
CA VAL A 163 -12.66 -8.55 8.57
C VAL A 163 -14.06 -8.34 7.96
N ARG A 164 -14.67 -9.37 7.36
CA ARG A 164 -16.02 -9.27 6.80
C ARG A 164 -17.11 -9.01 7.83
N GLY A 165 -16.87 -9.33 9.10
CA GLY A 165 -17.81 -9.13 10.19
C GLY A 165 -17.99 -7.67 10.60
N ASP A 166 -17.13 -6.76 10.13
CA ASP A 166 -17.18 -5.33 10.48
C ASP A 166 -16.93 -4.46 9.25
N ALA A 167 -17.89 -3.59 8.91
CA ALA A 167 -17.85 -2.80 7.68
C ALA A 167 -16.70 -1.78 7.66
N LYS A 168 -16.33 -1.20 8.80
CA LYS A 168 -15.26 -0.21 8.91
C LYS A 168 -13.90 -0.86 8.78
N LEU A 169 -13.71 -2.01 9.44
CA LEU A 169 -12.51 -2.83 9.27
C LEU A 169 -12.37 -3.34 7.85
N ASN A 170 -13.45 -3.81 7.22
CA ASN A 170 -13.44 -4.24 5.83
C ASN A 170 -12.98 -3.11 4.89
N ALA A 171 -13.54 -1.90 5.04
CA ALA A 171 -13.14 -0.74 4.25
C ALA A 171 -11.63 -0.42 4.39
N SER A 172 -11.12 -0.39 5.63
CA SER A 172 -9.70 -0.16 5.91
C SER A 172 -8.79 -1.30 5.42
N PHE A 173 -9.20 -2.56 5.58
CA PHE A 173 -8.43 -3.72 5.16
C PHE A 173 -8.25 -3.77 3.64
N ASN A 174 -9.29 -3.39 2.90
CA ASN A 174 -9.28 -3.39 1.43
C ASN A 174 -8.31 -2.38 0.82
N VAL A 175 -7.93 -1.34 1.57
CA VAL A 175 -6.98 -0.32 1.11
C VAL A 175 -5.60 -0.49 1.75
N ALA A 176 -5.42 -1.44 2.65
CA ALA A 176 -4.17 -1.65 3.37
C ALA A 176 -3.07 -2.25 2.46
N PRO A 177 -1.88 -1.62 2.39
CA PRO A 177 -0.74 -2.16 1.64
C PRO A 177 -0.37 -3.59 2.08
N GLY A 178 -0.14 -4.46 1.09
CA GLY A 178 0.26 -5.86 1.36
C GLY A 178 -0.86 -6.80 1.82
N CYS A 179 -2.08 -6.30 2.03
CA CYS A 179 -3.27 -7.12 2.23
C CYS A 179 -3.94 -7.46 0.89
N SER A 180 -4.51 -8.66 0.77
CA SER A 180 -5.36 -9.02 -0.37
C SER A 180 -6.77 -8.46 -0.14
N PRO A 181 -7.32 -7.61 -1.02
CA PRO A 181 -8.64 -7.04 -0.84
C PRO A 181 -9.72 -8.10 -0.67
N VAL A 182 -10.59 -7.89 0.30
CA VAL A 182 -11.85 -8.60 0.44
C VAL A 182 -12.85 -7.95 -0.51
N ARG A 183 -13.66 -8.76 -1.20
CA ARG A 183 -14.72 -8.28 -2.11
C ARG A 183 -15.52 -7.14 -1.43
N GLN A 184 -15.47 -5.95 -2.02
CA GLN A 184 -16.26 -4.81 -1.56
C GLN A 184 -17.72 -5.00 -1.96
N PHE A 185 -18.63 -4.60 -1.06
CA PHE A 185 -20.06 -4.58 -1.32
C PHE A 185 -20.52 -3.13 -1.36
N GLY A 186 -21.11 -2.70 -2.47
CA GLY A 186 -21.72 -1.38 -2.64
C GLY A 186 -20.95 -0.44 -3.57
N PRO A 187 -21.57 0.70 -3.91
CA PRO A 187 -20.93 1.74 -4.71
C PRO A 187 -19.74 2.35 -3.95
N VAL A 188 -18.63 2.51 -4.65
CA VAL A 188 -17.41 3.14 -4.13
C VAL A 188 -17.42 4.61 -4.55
N ASP A 189 -17.22 5.49 -3.58
CA ASP A 189 -17.02 6.91 -3.88
C ASP A 189 -15.76 7.09 -4.74
N ALA A 190 -15.83 7.89 -5.81
CA ALA A 190 -14.69 8.19 -6.67
C ALA A 190 -13.54 8.85 -5.91
N ALA A 191 -13.83 9.52 -4.79
CA ALA A 191 -12.84 10.12 -3.89
C ALA A 191 -12.32 9.14 -2.82
N ALA A 192 -12.85 7.91 -2.74
CA ALA A 192 -12.44 6.94 -1.74
C ALA A 192 -10.99 6.46 -1.96
N PRO A 193 -10.22 6.24 -0.89
CA PRO A 193 -8.89 5.63 -1.00
C PRO A 193 -8.93 4.30 -1.76
N THR A 194 -7.92 4.07 -2.58
CA THR A 194 -7.71 2.78 -3.24
C THR A 194 -6.43 2.13 -2.70
N SER A 195 -6.37 0.79 -2.69
CA SER A 195 -5.17 0.07 -2.23
C SER A 195 -3.90 0.50 -2.97
N ALA A 196 -4.00 0.74 -4.28
CA ALA A 196 -2.88 1.18 -5.10
C ALA A 196 -2.36 2.57 -4.68
N LEU A 197 -3.26 3.54 -4.47
CA LEU A 197 -2.87 4.89 -4.06
C LEU A 197 -2.40 4.95 -2.60
N VAL A 198 -2.99 4.15 -1.70
CA VAL A 198 -2.49 4.05 -0.31
C VAL A 198 -1.10 3.43 -0.28
N THR A 199 -0.84 2.39 -1.08
CA THR A 199 0.49 1.77 -1.23
C THR A 199 1.50 2.76 -1.80
N TRP A 200 1.08 3.53 -2.82
CA TRP A 200 1.89 4.60 -3.38
C TRP A 200 2.25 5.64 -2.31
N SER A 201 1.26 6.16 -1.58
CA SER A 201 1.47 7.17 -0.55
C SER A 201 2.38 6.67 0.57
N ASP A 202 2.11 5.47 1.09
CA ASP A 202 2.92 4.85 2.16
C ASP A 202 4.39 4.69 1.75
N THR A 203 4.63 4.19 0.53
CA THR A 203 5.99 4.02 -0.02
C THR A 203 6.68 5.37 -0.18
N MET A 204 5.98 6.38 -0.71
CA MET A 204 6.53 7.73 -0.90
C MET A 204 6.87 8.40 0.43
N CYS A 205 6.02 8.26 1.47
CA CYS A 205 6.29 8.81 2.80
C CYS A 205 7.50 8.14 3.46
N THR A 206 7.59 6.82 3.39
CA THR A 206 8.74 6.06 3.90
C THR A 206 10.03 6.45 3.18
N ALA A 207 9.99 6.57 1.86
CA ALA A 207 11.15 6.95 1.06
C ALA A 207 11.59 8.40 1.36
N THR A 208 10.67 9.36 1.37
CA THR A 208 10.98 10.77 1.70
C THR A 208 11.56 10.90 3.10
N ALA A 209 11.00 10.21 4.10
CA ALA A 209 11.53 10.23 5.47
C ALA A 209 12.93 9.58 5.55
N SER A 210 13.13 8.45 4.89
CA SER A 210 14.43 7.75 4.85
C SER A 210 15.50 8.61 4.18
N VAL A 211 15.17 9.26 3.07
CA VAL A 211 16.09 10.21 2.40
C VAL A 211 16.41 11.41 3.30
N ALA A 212 15.42 11.99 3.98
CA ALA A 212 15.65 13.08 4.91
C ALA A 212 16.59 12.67 6.06
N ALA A 213 16.44 11.46 6.60
CA ALA A 213 17.33 10.91 7.63
C ALA A 213 18.74 10.65 7.09
N LEU A 214 18.90 10.09 5.89
CA LEU A 214 20.20 9.85 5.27
C LEU A 214 20.97 11.15 5.02
N ARG A 215 20.28 12.19 4.54
CA ARG A 215 20.88 13.51 4.23
C ARG A 215 21.37 14.28 5.45
N THR A 216 20.79 14.00 6.62
CA THR A 216 21.06 14.74 7.86
C THR A 216 22.01 13.99 8.79
N ARG A 217 22.41 12.77 8.42
CA ARG A 217 23.32 11.92 9.17
C ARG A 217 24.70 12.58 9.31
N LYS A 218 25.26 12.53 10.50
CA LYS A 218 26.59 13.07 10.81
C LYS A 218 27.53 11.96 11.23
N LEU A 219 28.83 12.22 11.10
CA LEU A 219 29.86 11.26 11.50
C LEU A 219 29.77 10.91 13.00
N GLY A 220 29.45 11.88 13.85
CA GLY A 220 29.26 11.67 15.29
C GLY A 220 28.04 10.82 15.64
N ASP A 221 27.10 10.60 14.70
CA ASP A 221 25.97 9.69 14.90
C ASP A 221 26.37 8.22 14.67
N LEU A 222 27.53 7.98 14.03
CA LEU A 222 27.99 6.67 13.59
C LEU A 222 28.99 6.02 14.54
N VAL A 223 29.66 6.81 15.38
CA VAL A 223 30.71 6.33 16.28
C VAL A 223 30.49 6.97 17.63
N SER A 224 30.45 6.14 18.68
CA SER A 224 30.40 6.66 20.04
C SER A 224 31.72 7.31 20.44
N ASP A 225 31.64 8.52 21.02
CA ASP A 225 32.79 9.17 21.65
C ASP A 225 33.20 8.50 22.98
N ASP A 226 32.44 7.50 23.45
CA ASP A 226 32.76 6.76 24.67
C ASP A 226 33.94 5.80 24.43
N PRO A 227 35.06 5.95 25.16
CA PRO A 227 36.25 5.12 24.99
C PRO A 227 35.98 3.61 25.13
N ARG A 228 34.92 3.21 25.85
CA ARG A 228 34.55 1.79 26.03
C ARG A 228 34.12 1.11 24.74
N PHE A 229 33.66 1.88 23.75
CA PHE A 229 33.20 1.38 22.45
C PHE A 229 34.16 1.73 21.31
N ALA A 230 35.34 2.29 21.60
CA ALA A 230 36.31 2.69 20.59
C ALA A 230 36.71 1.54 19.65
N GLN A 231 36.80 0.29 20.16
CA GLN A 231 37.08 -0.88 19.32
C GLN A 231 35.97 -1.23 18.32
N LEU A 232 34.73 -0.77 18.55
CA LEU A 232 33.59 -1.00 17.65
C LEU A 232 33.46 0.08 16.57
N GLY A 233 34.06 1.25 16.77
CA GLY A 233 33.92 2.38 15.84
C GLY A 233 34.39 2.06 14.42
N GLY A 234 35.44 1.25 14.27
CA GLY A 234 35.88 0.79 12.94
C GLY A 234 34.82 -0.07 12.23
N PHE A 235 34.22 -1.00 12.97
CA PHE A 235 33.16 -1.87 12.45
C PHE A 235 31.89 -1.09 12.09
N GLU A 236 31.46 -0.13 12.92
CA GLU A 236 30.28 0.71 12.66
C GLU A 236 30.48 1.58 11.40
N LEU A 237 31.66 2.19 11.25
CA LEU A 237 32.01 2.96 10.05
C LEU A 237 32.07 2.08 8.81
N ALA A 238 32.71 0.90 8.88
CA ALA A 238 32.78 -0.05 7.77
C ALA A 238 31.38 -0.51 7.34
N ASN A 239 30.50 -0.83 8.29
CA ASN A 239 29.12 -1.21 8.03
C ASN A 239 28.33 -0.05 7.40
N PHE A 240 28.50 1.18 7.88
CA PHE A 240 27.87 2.35 7.28
C PHE A 240 28.34 2.56 5.83
N ILE A 241 29.65 2.57 5.59
CA ILE A 241 30.26 2.74 4.26
C ILE A 241 29.74 1.66 3.30
N GLY A 242 29.75 0.40 3.73
CA GLY A 242 29.31 -0.72 2.89
C GLY A 242 27.79 -0.74 2.64
N SER A 243 26.98 -0.37 3.64
CA SER A 243 25.52 -0.46 3.51
C SER A 243 24.89 0.76 2.83
N ALA A 244 25.57 1.91 2.73
CA ALA A 244 24.99 3.13 2.17
C ALA A 244 24.49 2.94 0.73
N GLY A 245 25.31 2.34 -0.15
CA GLY A 245 24.91 2.04 -1.53
C GLY A 245 23.69 1.11 -1.62
N ILE A 246 23.66 0.08 -0.76
CA ILE A 246 22.54 -0.87 -0.67
C ILE A 246 21.27 -0.15 -0.22
N GLN A 247 21.34 0.68 0.82
CA GLN A 247 20.20 1.42 1.36
C GLN A 247 19.60 2.38 0.30
N VAL A 248 20.45 3.15 -0.40
CA VAL A 248 19.98 4.05 -1.47
C VAL A 248 19.40 3.26 -2.65
N GLY A 249 20.04 2.13 -3.02
CA GLY A 249 19.55 1.23 -4.05
C GLY A 249 18.16 0.66 -3.71
N GLN A 250 17.98 0.16 -2.49
CA GLN A 250 16.68 -0.35 -2.02
C GLN A 250 15.57 0.71 -2.05
N LEU A 251 15.89 1.97 -1.73
CA LEU A 251 14.93 3.07 -1.86
C LEU A 251 14.56 3.32 -3.34
N ALA A 252 15.54 3.31 -4.25
CA ALA A 252 15.27 3.44 -5.68
C ALA A 252 14.43 2.26 -6.21
N ASP A 253 14.76 1.03 -5.80
CA ASP A 253 14.04 -0.18 -6.19
C ASP A 253 12.61 -0.21 -5.64
N ALA A 254 12.36 0.35 -4.45
CA ALA A 254 11.01 0.49 -3.90
C ALA A 254 10.17 1.53 -4.66
N LEU A 255 10.79 2.60 -5.17
CA LEU A 255 10.10 3.65 -5.92
C LEU A 255 9.86 3.31 -7.40
N ALA A 256 10.76 2.57 -8.03
CA ALA A 256 10.69 2.20 -9.44
C ALA A 256 9.38 1.51 -9.88
N PRO A 257 8.81 0.53 -9.13
CA PRO A 257 7.60 -0.17 -9.54
C PRO A 257 6.31 0.62 -9.28
N LEU A 258 6.37 1.77 -8.59
CA LEU A 258 5.17 2.56 -8.29
C LEU A 258 4.58 3.12 -9.59
N ALA A 259 3.35 2.76 -9.92
CA ALA A 259 2.67 3.33 -11.08
C ALA A 259 2.43 4.85 -10.91
N PRO A 260 2.36 5.62 -12.02
CA PRO A 260 1.86 6.98 -11.98
C PRO A 260 0.45 7.05 -11.39
N THR A 261 0.19 8.08 -10.60
CA THR A 261 -1.10 8.36 -9.95
C THR A 261 -2.07 9.09 -10.88
N GLY A 262 -1.57 9.70 -11.96
CA GLY A 262 -2.33 10.61 -12.81
C GLY A 262 -2.38 12.05 -12.29
N VAL A 263 -1.79 12.32 -11.11
CA VAL A 263 -1.65 13.66 -10.54
C VAL A 263 -0.25 14.16 -10.88
N LYS A 264 -0.18 15.17 -11.76
CA LYS A 264 1.07 15.67 -12.34
C LYS A 264 2.15 15.98 -11.30
N GLU A 265 1.79 16.69 -10.23
CA GLU A 265 2.72 17.11 -9.17
C GLU A 265 3.26 15.90 -8.38
N ALA A 266 2.39 14.93 -8.06
CA ALA A 266 2.78 13.72 -7.35
C ALA A 266 3.70 12.83 -8.20
N ASP A 267 3.37 12.69 -9.49
CA ASP A 267 4.17 11.89 -10.43
C ASP A 267 5.52 12.53 -10.73
N ALA A 268 5.56 13.87 -10.81
CA ALA A 268 6.81 14.64 -10.90
C ALA A 268 7.66 14.48 -9.63
N TYR A 269 7.04 14.50 -8.44
CA TYR A 269 7.74 14.26 -7.18
C TYR A 269 8.36 12.86 -7.14
N ARG A 270 7.59 11.80 -7.41
CA ARG A 270 8.11 10.41 -7.47
C ARG A 270 9.28 10.30 -8.44
N THR A 271 9.12 10.83 -9.64
CA THR A 271 10.13 10.75 -10.71
C THR A 271 11.39 11.52 -10.35
N GLY A 272 11.27 12.72 -9.79
CA GLY A 272 12.40 13.52 -9.33
C GLY A 272 13.16 12.85 -8.19
N LEU A 273 12.45 12.25 -7.23
CA LEU A 273 13.08 11.53 -6.12
C LEU A 273 13.84 10.30 -6.60
N LEU A 274 13.23 9.48 -7.46
CA LEU A 274 13.87 8.30 -8.05
C LEU A 274 15.14 8.69 -8.83
N ALA A 275 15.07 9.74 -9.66
CA ALA A 275 16.23 10.22 -10.41
C ALA A 275 17.36 10.71 -9.49
N ALA A 276 17.02 11.41 -8.40
CA ALA A 276 18.01 11.87 -7.42
C ALA A 276 18.72 10.69 -6.72
N LEU A 277 17.99 9.64 -6.36
CA LEU A 277 18.57 8.42 -5.77
C LEU A 277 19.49 7.71 -6.78
N GLN A 278 19.02 7.50 -8.01
CA GLN A 278 19.79 6.85 -9.07
C GLN A 278 21.06 7.62 -9.44
N ALA A 279 21.06 8.95 -9.33
CA ALA A 279 22.25 9.77 -9.56
C ALA A 279 23.30 9.65 -8.44
N VAL A 280 22.91 9.19 -7.25
CA VAL A 280 23.78 9.04 -6.08
C VAL A 280 24.35 7.62 -5.96
N VAL A 281 23.58 6.58 -6.30
CA VAL A 281 24.04 5.18 -6.26
C VAL A 281 25.44 4.95 -6.85
N PRO A 282 25.77 5.40 -8.09
CA PRO A 282 27.09 5.12 -8.67
C PRO A 282 28.25 5.91 -8.02
N LYS A 283 27.95 6.89 -7.17
CA LYS A 283 28.95 7.68 -6.43
C LYS A 283 29.27 7.07 -5.07
N LEU A 284 28.45 6.13 -4.60
CA LEU A 284 28.65 5.45 -3.34
C LEU A 284 29.58 4.23 -3.54
N PRO A 285 30.38 3.88 -2.52
CA PRO A 285 31.19 2.66 -2.56
C PRO A 285 30.32 1.44 -2.89
N SER A 286 30.73 0.70 -3.92
CA SER A 286 30.05 -0.54 -4.30
C SER A 286 30.51 -1.68 -3.40
N THR A 287 29.59 -2.35 -2.73
CA THR A 287 29.87 -3.55 -1.91
C THR A 287 29.98 -4.84 -2.70
N GLN A 288 29.92 -4.78 -4.03
CA GLN A 288 30.14 -5.95 -4.88
C GLN A 288 31.63 -6.33 -4.88
N GLY A 289 32.07 -7.09 -3.87
CA GLY A 289 33.41 -7.69 -3.82
C GLY A 289 34.02 -7.85 -2.41
N GLN A 290 35.28 -8.29 -2.39
CA GLN A 290 36.13 -8.49 -1.19
C GLN A 290 36.31 -7.23 -0.33
N ALA A 291 36.04 -6.04 -0.90
CA ALA A 291 36.22 -4.76 -0.25
C ALA A 291 35.44 -4.59 1.07
N GLY A 292 34.27 -5.23 1.22
CA GLY A 292 33.49 -5.13 2.47
C GLY A 292 34.16 -5.84 3.66
N ALA A 293 34.84 -6.96 3.42
CA ALA A 293 35.57 -7.68 4.45
C ALA A 293 36.82 -6.90 4.87
N ASP A 294 37.51 -6.28 3.91
CA ASP A 294 38.74 -5.52 4.17
C ASP A 294 38.49 -4.26 5.02
N LEU A 295 37.35 -3.58 4.84
CA LEU A 295 36.99 -2.40 5.62
C LEU A 295 36.76 -2.72 7.10
N SER A 296 36.24 -3.91 7.41
CA SER A 296 35.87 -4.30 8.78
C SER A 296 37.07 -4.45 9.73
N PHE A 297 38.28 -4.57 9.18
CA PHE A 297 39.53 -4.68 9.94
C PHE A 297 40.34 -3.38 9.97
N GLN A 298 39.85 -2.31 9.34
CA GLN A 298 40.55 -1.03 9.33
C GLN A 298 40.32 -0.24 10.62
N PRO A 299 41.35 0.45 11.14
CA PRO A 299 41.20 1.37 12.26
C PRO A 299 40.18 2.48 11.94
N ALA A 300 39.41 2.91 12.94
CA ALA A 300 38.37 3.92 12.78
C ALA A 300 38.90 5.23 12.14
N ASP A 301 40.10 5.67 12.50
CA ASP A 301 40.70 6.90 11.93
C ASP A 301 40.96 6.82 10.43
N GLN A 302 41.16 5.61 9.87
CA GLN A 302 41.29 5.42 8.43
C GLN A 302 39.92 5.42 7.71
N LEU A 303 38.87 5.00 8.39
CA LEU A 303 37.51 4.93 7.85
C LEU A 303 36.74 6.25 7.95
N LYS A 304 37.07 7.12 8.92
CA LYS A 304 36.40 8.42 9.10
C LYS A 304 36.35 9.27 7.81
N PRO A 305 37.45 9.45 7.05
CA PRO A 305 37.40 10.22 5.80
C PRO A 305 36.47 9.60 4.74
N GLN A 306 36.45 8.26 4.63
CA GLN A 306 35.57 7.56 3.68
C GLN A 306 34.10 7.66 4.09
N ALA A 307 33.80 7.49 5.38
CA ALA A 307 32.46 7.69 5.91
C ALA A 307 31.98 9.14 5.71
N GLN A 308 32.86 10.13 5.90
CA GLN A 308 32.54 11.53 5.61
C GLN A 308 32.23 11.73 4.12
N GLN A 309 33.01 11.14 3.21
CA GLN A 309 32.72 11.21 1.78
C GLN A 309 31.35 10.60 1.42
N VAL A 310 30.98 9.48 2.06
CA VAL A 310 29.64 8.87 1.91
C VAL A 310 28.55 9.82 2.43
N ILE A 311 28.73 10.42 3.61
CA ILE A 311 27.80 11.41 4.19
C ILE A 311 27.63 12.60 3.24
N ASP A 312 28.73 13.18 2.75
CA ASP A 312 28.70 14.32 1.85
C ASP A 312 27.97 13.97 0.54
N THR A 313 28.19 12.76 0.02
CA THR A 313 27.51 12.25 -1.16
C THR A 313 26.00 12.10 -0.92
N LEU A 314 25.59 11.51 0.20
CA LEU A 314 24.18 11.38 0.58
C LEU A 314 23.49 12.73 0.80
N ALA A 315 24.21 13.72 1.34
CA ALA A 315 23.69 15.08 1.54
C ALA A 315 23.31 15.77 0.20
N THR A 316 23.90 15.35 -0.92
CA THR A 316 23.57 15.87 -2.27
C THR A 316 22.22 15.43 -2.82
N ILE A 317 21.53 14.47 -2.18
CA ILE A 317 20.20 14.04 -2.62
C ILE A 317 19.21 15.19 -2.42
N THR A 318 18.76 15.83 -3.48
CA THR A 318 17.77 16.91 -3.39
C THR A 318 16.35 16.32 -3.38
N LEU A 319 15.57 16.62 -2.33
CA LEU A 319 14.13 16.31 -2.33
C LEU A 319 13.40 17.22 -3.34
N PRO A 320 12.48 16.67 -4.16
CA PRO A 320 11.74 17.46 -5.15
C PRO A 320 10.87 18.56 -4.53
N SER A 321 10.55 19.58 -5.34
CA SER A 321 9.63 20.68 -5.02
C SER A 321 8.40 20.64 -5.95
N PRO A 322 7.17 20.91 -5.45
CA PRO A 322 6.84 21.18 -4.05
C PRO A 322 7.04 19.92 -3.18
N ASP A 323 6.94 20.05 -1.85
CA ASP A 323 7.07 18.89 -0.97
C ASP A 323 5.94 17.87 -1.17
N LEU A 324 6.14 16.63 -0.70
CA LEU A 324 5.18 15.54 -0.90
C LEU A 324 3.77 15.89 -0.40
N PRO A 325 3.56 16.45 0.80
CA PRO A 325 2.24 16.89 1.25
C PRO A 325 1.55 17.87 0.29
N THR A 326 2.27 18.87 -0.23
CA THR A 326 1.72 19.83 -1.20
C THR A 326 1.39 19.17 -2.53
N ALA A 327 2.23 18.22 -2.98
CA ALA A 327 2.01 17.49 -4.23
C ALA A 327 0.74 16.62 -4.18
N VAL A 328 0.51 15.90 -3.07
CA VAL A 328 -0.67 15.02 -2.92
C VAL A 328 -1.97 15.79 -2.68
N ALA A 329 -1.92 16.97 -2.05
CA ALA A 329 -3.10 17.78 -1.74
C ALA A 329 -3.85 18.32 -2.97
N ARG A 330 -3.32 18.15 -4.19
CA ARG A 330 -3.93 18.59 -5.46
C ARG A 330 -5.04 17.66 -5.98
N SER A 331 -5.20 16.49 -5.39
CA SER A 331 -6.20 15.50 -5.77
C SER A 331 -6.87 14.94 -4.54
N GLU A 332 -8.19 14.97 -4.50
CA GLU A 332 -8.97 14.52 -3.35
C GLU A 332 -8.74 13.03 -3.05
N VAL A 333 -8.79 12.17 -4.07
CA VAL A 333 -8.57 10.73 -3.91
C VAL A 333 -7.14 10.41 -3.42
N LEU A 334 -6.15 11.16 -3.88
CA LEU A 334 -4.75 10.99 -3.47
C LEU A 334 -4.51 11.53 -2.05
N ALA A 335 -5.10 12.67 -1.71
CA ALA A 335 -5.08 13.23 -0.36
C ALA A 335 -5.75 12.29 0.65
N ASN A 336 -6.90 11.71 0.30
CA ASN A 336 -7.59 10.74 1.13
C ASN A 336 -6.76 9.46 1.31
N SER A 337 -6.12 8.98 0.25
CA SER A 337 -5.20 7.83 0.31
C SER A 337 -3.98 8.11 1.17
N TYR A 338 -3.40 9.32 1.07
CA TYR A 338 -2.28 9.78 1.87
C TYR A 338 -2.64 9.87 3.37
N ASN A 339 -3.84 10.37 3.69
CA ASN A 339 -4.30 10.51 5.07
C ASN A 339 -4.51 9.16 5.79
N VAL A 340 -4.81 8.10 5.04
CA VAL A 340 -4.99 6.74 5.61
C VAL A 340 -3.73 5.87 5.52
N ALA A 341 -2.71 6.29 4.77
CA ALA A 341 -1.44 5.57 4.67
C ALA A 341 -0.68 5.55 6.02
N PRO A 342 -0.25 4.38 6.51
CA PRO A 342 0.35 4.24 7.84
C PRO A 342 1.60 5.10 8.07
N SER A 343 2.45 5.26 7.07
CA SER A 343 3.74 5.96 7.19
C SER A 343 3.67 7.46 6.92
N CYS A 344 2.52 7.98 6.47
CA CYS A 344 2.35 9.39 6.12
C CYS A 344 1.81 10.21 7.29
N ARG A 345 2.33 11.40 7.58
CA ARG A 345 1.65 12.32 8.51
C ARG A 345 0.34 12.79 7.87
N PRO A 346 -0.82 12.86 8.56
CA PRO A 346 -2.04 13.35 7.93
C PRO A 346 -1.86 14.82 7.51
N LEU A 347 -2.53 15.22 6.43
CA LEU A 347 -2.54 16.61 6.01
C LEU A 347 -3.23 17.47 7.09
N ASP A 348 -2.59 18.57 7.50
CA ASP A 348 -3.09 19.45 8.57
C ASP A 348 -4.37 20.22 8.17
N SER A 349 -4.75 20.16 6.89
CA SER A 349 -5.99 20.72 6.36
C SER A 349 -6.79 19.63 5.65
N PRO A 350 -8.09 19.47 5.94
CA PRO A 350 -8.97 18.75 5.03
C PRO A 350 -8.84 19.40 3.64
N PRO A 351 -8.95 18.62 2.55
CA PRO A 351 -9.01 19.21 1.22
C PRO A 351 -10.08 20.31 1.23
N PRO A 352 -9.84 21.46 0.55
CA PRO A 352 -10.78 22.56 0.56
C PRO A 352 -12.17 22.02 0.19
N SER A 353 -13.08 22.05 1.15
CA SER A 353 -14.46 21.60 0.92
C SER A 353 -15.02 22.46 -0.19
N LEU A 354 -15.54 21.82 -1.23
CA LEU A 354 -16.30 22.55 -2.24
C LEU A 354 -17.45 23.29 -1.52
N PRO A 355 -17.79 24.51 -1.95
CA PRO A 355 -18.93 25.21 -1.39
C PRO A 355 -20.18 24.33 -1.54
N ALA A 356 -21.04 24.33 -0.51
CA ALA A 356 -22.29 23.57 -0.52
C ALA A 356 -23.06 23.86 -1.82
N ALA A 357 -23.58 22.80 -2.45
CA ALA A 357 -24.41 22.94 -3.63
C ALA A 357 -25.60 23.86 -3.29
N ALA A 358 -25.81 24.92 -4.08
CA ALA A 358 -27.03 25.70 -3.98
C ALA A 358 -28.21 24.80 -4.40
N ASN A 359 -29.28 24.79 -3.60
CA ASN A 359 -30.51 24.07 -3.94
C ASN A 359 -30.95 24.55 -5.33
N GLY A 360 -30.94 23.62 -6.29
CA GLY A 360 -30.84 23.90 -7.71
C GLY A 360 -32.06 24.58 -8.35
N THR A 361 -32.12 25.90 -8.26
CA THR A 361 -32.88 26.70 -9.23
C THR A 361 -32.03 27.75 -9.95
N ASP A 362 -30.90 28.16 -9.37
CA ASP A 362 -29.98 29.11 -10.00
C ASP A 362 -28.70 28.42 -10.47
N LEU A 363 -28.79 27.79 -11.65
CA LEU A 363 -27.65 27.18 -12.34
C LEU A 363 -26.75 28.23 -13.02
N GLY A 364 -27.10 29.53 -12.95
CA GLY A 364 -26.30 30.62 -13.51
C GLY A 364 -24.95 30.80 -12.79
N ALA A 365 -24.90 30.51 -11.50
CA ALA A 365 -23.68 30.55 -10.70
C ALA A 365 -22.59 29.56 -11.17
N CYS A 366 -22.97 28.55 -11.95
CA CYS A 366 -22.10 27.49 -12.44
C CYS A 366 -21.35 27.80 -13.73
N GLN A 367 -21.64 28.93 -14.39
CA GLN A 367 -21.04 29.25 -15.69
C GLN A 367 -19.51 29.36 -15.65
N ALA A 368 -18.94 29.70 -14.49
CA ALA A 368 -17.49 29.81 -14.27
C ALA A 368 -16.78 28.45 -14.04
N GLY A 369 -17.51 27.33 -14.02
CA GLY A 369 -16.91 25.98 -13.97
C GLY A 369 -16.44 25.51 -12.59
N LYS A 370 -16.86 26.16 -11.50
CA LYS A 370 -16.50 25.80 -10.11
C LYS A 370 -17.72 25.75 -9.19
N CYS A 371 -18.70 24.91 -9.52
CA CYS A 371 -19.87 24.71 -8.68
C CYS A 371 -20.20 23.22 -8.56
N GLN A 372 -20.94 22.87 -7.51
CA GLN A 372 -21.63 21.60 -7.39
C GLN A 372 -23.13 21.89 -7.43
N VAL A 373 -23.89 21.08 -8.17
CA VAL A 373 -25.34 21.20 -8.26
C VAL A 373 -25.97 19.86 -7.89
N GLN A 374 -26.97 19.90 -7.02
CA GLN A 374 -27.76 18.73 -6.70
C GLN A 374 -28.87 18.61 -7.75
N VAL A 375 -28.81 17.54 -8.54
CA VAL A 375 -29.88 17.17 -9.47
C VAL A 375 -30.66 16.04 -8.82
N SER A 376 -32.00 16.14 -8.78
CA SER A 376 -32.89 15.10 -8.22
C SER A 376 -33.86 14.54 -9.27
N GLY A 377 -33.68 14.93 -10.54
CA GLY A 377 -34.52 14.53 -11.66
C GLY A 377 -33.82 14.80 -12.99
N VAL A 378 -34.44 15.58 -13.87
CA VAL A 378 -33.83 16.06 -15.11
C VAL A 378 -33.50 17.54 -14.97
N ALA A 379 -32.26 17.93 -15.27
CA ALA A 379 -31.81 19.32 -15.23
C ALA A 379 -30.89 19.63 -16.42
N ASP A 380 -31.05 20.83 -16.98
CA ASP A 380 -30.12 21.38 -17.98
C ASP A 380 -29.10 22.28 -17.29
N VAL A 381 -27.83 21.89 -17.31
CA VAL A 381 -26.71 22.62 -16.72
C VAL A 381 -25.88 23.24 -17.84
N THR A 382 -25.57 24.54 -17.77
CA THR A 382 -24.69 25.20 -18.74
C THR A 382 -23.33 25.49 -18.11
N VAL A 383 -22.25 24.97 -18.70
CA VAL A 383 -20.86 25.19 -18.25
C VAL A 383 -20.03 25.65 -19.45
N GLY A 384 -19.42 26.84 -19.35
CA GLY A 384 -18.58 27.37 -20.44
C GLY A 384 -19.30 27.45 -21.80
N GLY A 385 -20.60 27.78 -21.80
CA GLY A 385 -21.42 27.86 -23.03
C GLY A 385 -21.91 26.51 -23.58
N MET A 386 -21.52 25.38 -22.99
CA MET A 386 -22.04 24.05 -23.34
C MET A 386 -23.19 23.67 -22.42
N ARG A 387 -24.31 23.23 -23.00
CA ARG A 387 -25.47 22.73 -22.26
C ARG A 387 -25.38 21.21 -22.07
N PHE A 388 -25.58 20.76 -20.85
CA PHE A 388 -25.62 19.37 -20.44
C PHE A 388 -26.99 19.06 -19.85
N THR A 389 -27.72 18.11 -20.42
CA THR A 389 -28.92 17.56 -19.81
C THR A 389 -28.52 16.39 -18.94
N VAL A 390 -28.59 16.57 -17.62
CA VAL A 390 -28.37 15.54 -16.62
C VAL A 390 -29.72 14.93 -16.25
N SER A 391 -29.83 13.61 -16.31
CA SER A 391 -31.02 12.88 -15.87
C SER A 391 -30.64 11.78 -14.91
N ILE A 392 -31.32 11.73 -13.76
CA ILE A 392 -31.14 10.70 -12.75
C ILE A 392 -32.29 9.70 -12.88
N GLY A 393 -31.95 8.46 -13.25
CA GLY A 393 -32.85 7.31 -13.20
C GLY A 393 -32.64 6.46 -11.95
N PRO A 394 -33.46 5.42 -11.73
CA PRO A 394 -33.41 4.57 -10.53
C PRO A 394 -32.06 3.89 -10.29
N SER A 395 -31.29 3.65 -11.35
CA SER A 395 -30.02 2.90 -11.30
C SER A 395 -28.91 3.50 -12.17
N SER A 396 -29.10 4.70 -12.73
CA SER A 396 -28.13 5.29 -13.65
C SER A 396 -28.25 6.81 -13.68
N VAL A 397 -27.11 7.49 -13.77
CA VAL A 397 -27.04 8.91 -14.14
C VAL A 397 -26.68 8.99 -15.61
N ARG A 398 -27.48 9.70 -16.42
CA ARG A 398 -27.17 9.97 -17.84
C ARG A 398 -26.89 11.44 -18.01
N VAL A 399 -25.79 11.75 -18.70
CA VAL A 399 -25.42 13.12 -19.07
C VAL A 399 -25.40 13.22 -20.58
N ARG A 400 -26.32 14.02 -21.14
CA ARG A 400 -26.39 14.29 -22.58
C ARG A 400 -25.86 15.69 -22.86
N VAL A 401 -24.96 15.82 -23.82
CA VAL A 401 -24.50 17.14 -24.29
C VAL A 401 -25.48 17.66 -25.34
N ALA A 402 -26.17 18.76 -25.04
CA ALA A 402 -27.13 19.41 -25.93
C ALA A 402 -26.42 20.50 -26.76
N ALA A 403 -25.53 20.07 -27.66
CA ALA A 403 -24.83 20.87 -28.67
C ALA A 403 -24.00 22.09 -28.16
N LEU A 404 -22.92 22.39 -28.88
CA LEU A 404 -22.30 23.72 -28.84
C LEU A 404 -23.30 24.71 -29.43
N LEU A 405 -23.46 25.88 -28.79
CA LEU A 405 -24.26 26.99 -29.33
C LEU A 405 -23.80 27.41 -30.76
N ASP A 406 -22.60 26.97 -31.19
CA ASP A 406 -22.03 27.23 -32.52
C ASP A 406 -21.81 25.99 -33.43
N GLY A 407 -22.40 24.83 -33.12
CA GLY A 407 -22.47 23.71 -34.06
C GLY A 407 -21.70 22.44 -33.69
N LYS A 408 -22.49 21.42 -33.34
CA LYS A 408 -22.26 19.95 -33.30
C LYS A 408 -21.03 19.38 -32.57
N ALA A 409 -21.31 18.84 -31.37
CA ALA A 409 -20.83 17.54 -30.93
C ALA A 409 -21.91 16.90 -30.02
N VAL A 410 -22.10 15.57 -30.11
CA VAL A 410 -22.91 14.78 -29.17
C VAL A 410 -21.98 13.74 -28.57
N LEU A 411 -21.74 13.84 -27.27
CA LEU A 411 -21.06 12.83 -26.47
C LEU A 411 -22.11 12.24 -25.52
N ASP A 412 -22.34 10.95 -25.60
CA ASP A 412 -23.19 10.20 -24.66
C ASP A 412 -22.25 9.42 -23.74
N ILE A 413 -22.18 9.83 -22.48
CA ILE A 413 -21.44 9.10 -21.46
C ILE A 413 -22.49 8.42 -20.59
N SER A 414 -22.64 7.11 -20.80
CA SER A 414 -23.35 6.23 -19.88
C SER A 414 -22.32 5.59 -18.96
N THR A 415 -22.49 5.79 -17.65
CA THR A 415 -21.82 4.99 -16.63
C THR A 415 -22.84 3.97 -16.13
N GLU A 416 -22.62 2.70 -16.47
CA GLU A 416 -23.36 1.56 -15.92
C GLU A 416 -22.88 1.21 -14.50
#